data_AF-A0A3M1LKW6-F1
#
_entry.id   AF-A0A3M1LKW6-F1
#
_cell.length_a   1.000
_cell.length_b   1.000
_cell.length_c   1.000
_cell.angle_alpha   90.00
_cell.angle_beta   90.00
_cell.angle_gamma   90.00
#
_symmetry.space_group_name_H-M   'P 1'
#
loop_
_entity.id
_entity.type
_entity.pdbx_description
1 polymer ?
#
loop_
_entity_poly.entity_id
_entity_poly.type
_entity_poly.pdbx_seq_one_letter_code
_entity_poly.pdbx_strand_id
1 'polypeptide(L)'
;HHLSKYFKETPEVPLRELRYRSMSFGLGQILGSNFKRVGAASAEAMFFSPIEEQVSFIGRFLTTSSKTRPVVAKSNPSEEDFETVARAYNGSGFRKHHYHESLARWFREFHMLRRMENGSNGT
;
A
#
# COMPACT_ATOMS: atom_id res chain seq x y z
N HIS A 1 -11.47 18.57 8.42
CA HIS A 1 -10.68 17.47 9.02
C HIS A 1 -11.41 16.14 8.81
N HIS A 2 -10.70 15.03 8.58
CA HIS A 2 -11.31 13.71 8.30
C HIS A 2 -12.22 13.21 9.44
N LEU A 3 -11.81 13.41 10.69
CA LEU A 3 -12.58 13.01 11.87
C LEU A 3 -13.98 13.62 11.90
N SER A 4 -14.10 14.94 11.68
CA SER A 4 -15.38 15.65 11.70
C SER A 4 -16.30 15.18 10.58
N LYS A 5 -15.74 14.79 9.43
CA LYS A 5 -16.49 14.22 8.32
C LYS A 5 -17.05 12.85 8.72
N TYR A 6 -16.20 11.93 9.19
CA TYR A 6 -16.65 10.59 9.56
C TYR A 6 -17.62 10.58 10.73
N PHE A 7 -17.48 11.50 11.69
CA PHE A 7 -18.44 11.64 12.78
C PHE A 7 -19.84 12.04 12.28
N LYS A 8 -19.92 12.90 11.26
CA LYS A 8 -21.20 13.27 10.64
C LYS A 8 -21.81 12.13 9.81
N GLU A 9 -20.97 11.35 9.12
CA GLU A 9 -21.42 10.26 8.25
C GLU A 9 -21.82 9.00 9.01
N THR A 10 -21.16 8.71 10.14
CA THR A 10 -21.37 7.51 10.96
C THR A 10 -21.32 7.85 12.45
N PRO A 11 -22.30 8.58 12.99
CA PRO A 11 -22.31 9.02 14.39
C PRO A 11 -22.40 7.86 15.39
N GLU A 12 -22.88 6.70 14.97
CA GLU A 12 -23.00 5.47 15.76
C GLU A 12 -21.65 4.77 15.99
N VAL A 13 -20.63 5.07 15.18
CA VAL A 13 -19.30 4.48 15.33
C VAL A 13 -18.58 5.16 16.49
N PRO A 14 -17.96 4.40 17.42
CA PRO A 14 -17.22 5.00 18.54
C PRO A 14 -16.16 5.99 18.06
N LEU A 15 -16.09 7.16 18.71
CA LEU A 15 -15.12 8.22 18.39
C LEU A 15 -13.67 7.69 18.29
N ARG A 16 -13.33 6.70 19.12
CA ARG A 16 -12.04 6.03 19.11
C ARG A 16 -11.71 5.39 17.75
N GLU A 17 -12.63 4.62 17.18
CA GLU A 17 -12.47 4.03 15.84
C GLU A 17 -12.41 5.12 14.75
N LEU A 18 -13.20 6.20 14.89
CA LEU A 18 -13.17 7.31 13.94
C LEU A 18 -11.82 8.06 13.93
N ARG A 19 -11.13 8.13 15.07
CA ARG A 19 -9.76 8.66 15.15
C ARG A 19 -8.80 7.80 14.35
N TYR A 20 -8.86 6.47 14.51
CA TYR A 20 -8.06 5.54 13.71
C TYR A 20 -8.37 5.67 12.21
N ARG A 21 -9.64 5.76 11.81
CA ARG A 21 -10.02 5.97 10.40
C ARG A 21 -9.45 7.25 9.79
N SER A 22 -9.10 8.23 10.62
CA SER A 22 -8.59 9.54 10.22
C SER A 22 -7.07 9.63 10.14
N MET A 23 -6.34 8.52 10.35
CA MET A 23 -4.89 8.48 10.42
C MET A 23 -4.31 7.49 9.40
N SER A 24 -3.10 7.75 8.91
CA SER A 24 -2.33 6.80 8.09
C SER A 24 -1.44 5.92 8.96
N PHE A 25 -1.26 4.65 8.60
CA PHE A 25 -0.60 3.65 9.44
C PHE A 25 0.60 2.97 8.78
N GLY A 26 1.62 2.71 9.61
CA GLY A 26 2.65 1.72 9.32
C GLY A 26 3.56 2.04 8.14
N LEU A 27 4.28 1.03 7.66
CA LEU A 27 5.20 1.13 6.51
C LEU A 27 4.49 1.61 5.23
N GLY A 28 3.23 1.21 5.05
CA GLY A 28 2.44 1.56 3.88
C GLY A 28 1.81 2.94 3.91
N GLN A 29 1.75 3.59 5.09
CA GLN A 29 1.04 4.86 5.31
C GLN A 29 -0.39 4.88 4.73
N ILE A 30 -1.09 3.74 4.76
CA ILE A 30 -2.46 3.63 4.25
C ILE A 30 -3.41 4.27 5.25
N LEU A 31 -4.29 5.17 4.77
CA LEU A 31 -5.31 5.83 5.59
C LEU A 31 -6.28 4.79 6.17
N GLY A 32 -6.48 4.82 7.49
CA GLY A 32 -7.25 3.83 8.25
C GLY A 32 -8.70 3.67 7.79
N SER A 33 -9.30 4.65 7.11
CA SER A 33 -10.60 4.49 6.47
C SER A 33 -10.64 3.40 5.38
N ASN A 34 -9.48 2.94 4.91
CA ASN A 34 -9.33 1.82 3.98
C ASN A 34 -9.24 0.45 4.67
N PHE A 35 -9.47 0.33 5.98
CA PHE A 35 -9.36 -0.94 6.71
C PHE A 35 -10.09 -2.11 6.02
N LYS A 36 -11.34 -1.88 5.57
CA LYS A 36 -12.11 -2.90 4.83
C LYS A 36 -11.44 -3.30 3.51
N ARG A 37 -10.89 -2.32 2.78
CA ARG A 37 -10.23 -2.53 1.48
C ARG A 37 -8.98 -3.41 1.62
N VAL A 38 -8.27 -3.30 2.74
CA VAL A 38 -7.07 -4.11 3.01
C VAL A 38 -7.39 -5.40 3.79
N GLY A 39 -8.67 -5.64 4.09
CA GLY A 39 -9.15 -6.85 4.76
C GLY A 39 -8.98 -6.86 6.28
N ALA A 40 -8.73 -5.71 6.91
CA ALA A 40 -8.69 -5.60 8.36
C ALA A 40 -10.11 -5.53 8.97
N ALA A 41 -10.27 -5.99 10.21
CA ALA A 41 -11.56 -5.98 10.91
C ALA A 41 -12.04 -4.57 11.29
N SER A 42 -11.09 -3.68 11.64
CA SER A 42 -11.32 -2.26 11.98
C SER A 42 -10.08 -1.43 11.66
N ALA A 43 -10.21 -0.10 11.67
CA ALA A 43 -9.05 0.79 11.52
C ALA A 43 -8.11 0.67 12.72
N GLU A 44 -8.65 0.42 13.92
CA GLU A 44 -7.86 0.09 15.09
C GLU A 44 -7.05 -1.21 14.90
N ALA A 45 -7.68 -2.30 14.42
CA ALA A 45 -6.99 -3.56 14.19
C ALA A 45 -5.86 -3.39 13.17
N MET A 46 -6.09 -2.56 12.14
CA MET A 46 -5.07 -2.19 11.18
C MET A 46 -3.88 -1.46 11.84
N PHE A 47 -4.12 -0.57 12.82
CA PHE A 47 -3.07 0.14 13.53
C PHE A 47 -2.18 -0.79 14.37
N PHE A 48 -2.77 -1.79 15.04
CA PHE A 48 -2.04 -2.74 15.88
C PHE A 48 -1.53 -3.99 15.12
N SER A 49 -1.70 -4.03 13.80
CA SER A 49 -1.26 -5.17 12.99
C SER A 49 0.27 -5.33 13.01
N PRO A 50 0.79 -6.57 13.03
CA PRO A 50 2.22 -6.83 12.92
C PRO A 50 2.75 -6.43 11.54
N ILE A 51 4.07 -6.28 11.42
CA ILE A 51 4.72 -5.75 10.20
C ILE A 51 4.39 -6.58 8.97
N GLU A 52 4.38 -7.90 9.07
CA GLU A 52 4.08 -8.84 7.98
C GLU A 52 2.66 -8.63 7.44
N GLU A 53 1.72 -8.32 8.34
CA GLU A 53 0.35 -8.01 7.96
C GLU A 53 0.24 -6.61 7.35
N GLN A 54 1.00 -5.62 7.84
CA GLN A 54 1.08 -4.30 7.21
C GLN A 54 1.62 -4.37 5.78
N VAL A 55 2.62 -5.21 5.52
CA VAL A 55 3.12 -5.48 4.15
C VAL A 55 2.02 -6.10 3.29
N SER A 56 1.26 -7.05 3.85
CA SER A 56 0.11 -7.66 3.17
C SER A 56 -0.98 -6.63 2.84
N PHE A 57 -1.21 -5.63 3.70
CA PHE A 57 -2.14 -4.54 3.44
C PHE A 57 -1.73 -3.68 2.24
N ILE A 58 -0.43 -3.42 2.04
CA ILE A 58 0.07 -2.72 0.85
C ILE A 58 -0.26 -3.50 -0.41
N GLY A 59 0.01 -4.81 -0.41
CA GLY A 59 -0.31 -5.71 -1.52
C GLY A 59 -1.82 -5.72 -1.85
N ARG A 60 -2.68 -5.86 -0.84
CA ARG A 60 -4.15 -5.82 -1.01
C ARG A 60 -4.64 -4.46 -1.49
N PHE A 61 -4.08 -3.37 -0.98
CA PHE A 61 -4.43 -2.02 -1.41
C PHE A 61 -4.11 -1.80 -2.89
N LEU A 62 -2.95 -2.26 -3.35
CA LEU A 62 -2.55 -2.17 -4.76
C LEU A 62 -3.33 -3.12 -5.68
N THR A 63 -3.70 -4.31 -5.22
CA THR A 63 -4.40 -5.31 -6.03
C THR A 63 -5.92 -5.12 -6.10
N THR A 64 -6.52 -4.34 -5.20
CA THR A 64 -7.95 -4.00 -5.24
C THR A 64 -8.30 -2.94 -6.27
N SER A 65 -7.32 -2.18 -6.78
CA SER A 65 -7.53 -1.18 -7.83
C SER A 65 -7.37 -1.82 -9.21
N SER A 66 -8.39 -1.68 -10.07
CA SER A 66 -8.37 -2.21 -11.44
C SER A 66 -7.25 -1.64 -12.30
N LYS A 67 -6.73 -0.45 -11.96
CA LYS A 67 -5.62 0.18 -12.67
C LYS A 67 -4.26 -0.43 -12.30
N THR A 68 -4.06 -0.74 -11.03
CA THR A 68 -2.77 -1.20 -10.50
C THR A 68 -2.66 -2.72 -10.45
N ARG A 69 -3.78 -3.44 -10.29
CA ARG A 69 -3.82 -4.90 -10.30
C ARG A 69 -3.12 -5.56 -11.50
N PRO A 70 -3.38 -5.18 -12.77
CA PRO A 70 -2.71 -5.81 -13.90
C PRO A 70 -1.20 -5.51 -13.92
N VAL A 71 -0.79 -4.37 -13.37
CA VAL A 71 0.62 -3.96 -13.32
C VAL A 71 1.40 -4.75 -12.29
N VAL A 72 0.89 -4.85 -11.06
CA VAL A 72 1.59 -5.56 -9.96
C VAL A 72 1.69 -7.06 -10.18
N ALA A 73 0.93 -7.63 -11.11
CA ALA A 73 1.00 -9.03 -11.50
C ALA A 73 2.10 -9.33 -12.54
N LYS A 74 2.72 -8.31 -13.14
CA LYS A 74 3.73 -8.49 -14.20
C LYS A 74 5.05 -9.00 -13.61
N SER A 75 5.64 -10.01 -14.26
CA SER A 75 7.00 -10.46 -13.96
C SER A 75 8.09 -9.55 -14.55
N ASN A 76 7.76 -8.78 -15.59
CA ASN A 76 8.65 -7.83 -16.24
C ASN A 76 7.92 -6.50 -16.53
N PRO A 77 7.71 -5.65 -15.51
CA PRO A 77 7.04 -4.35 -15.67
C PRO A 77 7.89 -3.36 -16.49
N SER A 78 7.21 -2.53 -17.29
CA SER A 78 7.82 -1.41 -18.02
C SER A 78 8.01 -0.18 -17.12
N GLU A 79 8.58 0.91 -17.67
CA GLU A 79 8.65 2.19 -16.95
C GLU A 79 7.26 2.79 -16.68
N GLU A 80 6.35 2.73 -17.66
CA GLU A 80 4.96 3.19 -17.54
C GLU A 80 4.18 2.43 -16.46
N ASP A 81 4.51 1.15 -16.25
CA ASP A 81 3.97 0.35 -15.16
C ASP A 81 4.35 0.95 -13.79
N PHE A 82 5.61 1.33 -13.60
CA PHE A 82 6.05 1.96 -12.35
C PHE A 82 5.43 3.34 -12.15
N GLU A 83 5.22 4.11 -13.22
CA GLU A 83 4.46 5.37 -13.15
C GLU A 83 3.01 5.15 -12.73
N THR A 84 2.37 4.11 -13.27
CA THR A 84 0.98 3.75 -12.94
C THR A 84 0.83 3.46 -11.44
N VAL A 85 1.74 2.66 -10.88
CA VAL A 85 1.76 2.35 -9.45
C VAL A 85 2.10 3.61 -8.63
N ALA A 86 3.14 4.35 -9.02
CA ALA A 86 3.59 5.54 -8.30
C ALA A 86 2.49 6.61 -8.22
N ARG A 87 1.78 6.85 -9.32
CA ARG A 87 0.67 7.81 -9.38
C ARG A 87 -0.51 7.36 -8.53
N ALA A 88 -0.86 6.08 -8.60
CA ALA A 88 -2.00 5.54 -7.86
C ALA A 88 -1.77 5.60 -6.33
N TYR A 89 -0.52 5.42 -5.89
CA TYR A 89 -0.18 5.38 -4.47
C TYR A 89 0.20 6.75 -3.89
N ASN A 90 0.97 7.55 -4.62
CA ASN A 90 1.54 8.81 -4.14
C ASN A 90 0.84 10.06 -4.69
N GLY A 91 -0.15 9.89 -5.57
CA GLY A 91 -0.89 10.98 -6.21
C GLY A 91 -0.19 11.60 -7.42
N SER A 92 -0.77 12.68 -7.95
CA SER A 92 -0.29 13.35 -9.18
C SER A 92 1.12 13.93 -9.07
N GLY A 93 1.56 14.25 -7.85
CA GLY A 93 2.89 14.80 -7.57
C GLY A 93 4.03 13.77 -7.62
N PHE A 94 3.77 12.52 -8.00
CA PHE A 94 4.75 11.44 -7.83
C PHE A 94 6.08 11.63 -8.58
N ARG A 95 6.06 12.34 -9.71
CA ARG A 95 7.26 12.63 -10.52
C ARG A 95 8.22 13.58 -9.80
N LYS A 96 7.69 14.58 -9.09
CA LYS A 96 8.49 15.54 -8.32
C LYS A 96 9.38 14.85 -7.27
N HIS A 97 8.94 13.70 -6.78
CA HIS A 97 9.61 12.93 -5.75
C HIS A 97 10.27 11.64 -6.29
N HIS A 98 10.34 11.48 -7.63
CA HIS A 98 10.99 10.35 -8.27
C HIS A 98 10.51 8.97 -7.77
N TYR A 99 9.24 8.85 -7.38
CA TYR A 99 8.72 7.60 -6.80
C TYR A 99 8.76 6.45 -7.81
N HIS A 100 8.35 6.70 -9.06
CA HIS A 100 8.42 5.73 -10.16
C HIS A 100 9.84 5.20 -10.41
N GLU A 101 10.84 6.07 -10.49
CA GLU A 101 12.25 5.69 -10.65
C GLU A 101 12.75 4.84 -9.47
N SER A 102 12.41 5.24 -8.24
CA SER A 102 12.78 4.50 -7.03
C SER A 102 12.16 3.10 -7.01
N LEU A 103 10.88 2.99 -7.35
CA LEU A 103 10.19 1.70 -7.48
C LEU A 103 10.84 0.83 -8.55
N ALA A 104 11.15 1.40 -9.72
CA ALA A 104 11.79 0.67 -10.82
C ALA A 104 13.17 0.14 -10.42
N ARG A 105 13.97 0.96 -9.73
CA ARG A 105 15.28 0.58 -9.22
C ARG A 105 15.18 -0.56 -8.19
N TRP A 106 14.38 -0.38 -7.14
CA TRP A 106 14.24 -1.40 -6.08
C TRP A 106 13.64 -2.71 -6.60
N PHE A 107 12.72 -2.65 -7.57
CA PHE A 107 12.21 -3.86 -8.20
C PHE A 107 13.32 -4.69 -8.86
N ARG A 108 14.23 -4.04 -9.60
CA ARG A 108 15.37 -4.71 -10.23
C ARG A 108 16.35 -5.25 -9.20
N GLU A 109 16.70 -4.46 -8.20
CA GLU A 109 17.63 -4.84 -7.13
C GLU A 109 17.11 -6.07 -6.36
N PHE A 110 15.85 -6.05 -5.91
CA PHE A 110 15.27 -7.18 -5.18
C PHE A 110 15.05 -8.42 -6.04
N HIS A 111 14.72 -8.26 -7.34
CA HIS A 111 14.67 -9.39 -8.25
C HIS A 111 16.04 -10.06 -8.43
N MET A 112 17.11 -9.26 -8.49
CA MET A 112 18.48 -9.77 -8.59
C MET A 112 18.86 -10.53 -7.32
N LEU A 113 18.64 -9.95 -6.14
CA LEU A 113 18.95 -10.58 -4.86
C LEU A 113 18.21 -11.91 -4.67
N ARG A 114 16.91 -11.95 -4.97
CA ARG A 114 16.11 -13.18 -4.89
C ARG A 114 16.61 -14.28 -5.84
N ARG A 115 17.12 -13.91 -7.03
CA ARG A 115 17.72 -14.88 -7.97
C ARG A 115 19.05 -15.42 -7.45
N MET A 116 19.88 -14.57 -6.84
CA MET A 116 21.15 -14.99 -6.25
C MET A 116 20.95 -15.92 -5.06
N GLU A 117 19.97 -15.65 -4.20
CA GLU A 117 19.59 -16.53 -3.09
C GLU A 117 19.13 -17.91 -3.59
N ASN A 118 18.24 -17.93 -4.59
CA ASN A 118 17.73 -19.18 -5.15
C ASN A 118 18.79 -19.97 -5.94
N GLY A 119 19.78 -19.30 -6.54
CA GLY A 119 20.90 -19.94 -7.24
C GLY A 119 21.96 -20.52 -6.31
N SER A 120 22.11 -19.95 -5.10
CA SER A 120 23.06 -20.41 -4.08
C SER A 120 22.59 -21.66 -3.31
N ASN A 121 21.28 -21.93 -3.28
CA ASN A 121 20.69 -23.12 -2.66
C ASN A 121 20.62 -24.35 -3.59
N GLY A 122 21.25 -24.28 -4.78
CA GLY A 122 21.18 -25.29 -5.84
C GLY A 122 22.49 -26.05 -6.14
N THR A 123 23.50 -25.95 -5.27
CA THR A 123 24.78 -26.69 -5.33
C THR A 123 25.10 -27.30 -3.99
#